data_AF-A0A832L644-F1
#
_entry.id   AF-A0A832L644-F1
#
_cell.length_a   1.000
_cell.length_b   1.000
_cell.length_c   1.000
_cell.angle_alpha   90.00
_cell.angle_beta   90.00
_cell.angle_gamma   90.00
#
_symmetry.space_group_name_H-M   'P 1'
#
loop_
_entity.id
_entity.type
_entity.pdbx_description
1 polymer ?
#
loop_
_entity_poly.entity_id
_entity_poly.type
_entity_poly.pdbx_seq_one_letter_code
_entity_poly.pdbx_strand_id
1 'polypeptide(L)' 'MRVITKLEPIVPPIPRRKRVAAYARVSSGKDAMLHSLSAQVSYYSDYIQRHGEWEYAGVYADEGISATSTAKRDGF' A
#
# COMPACT_ATOMS: atom_id res chain seq x y z
N MET A 1 51.96 -18.55 26.96
CA MET A 1 51.37 -17.52 26.08
C MET A 1 49.96 -17.96 25.72
N ARG A 2 48.91 -17.28 26.21
CA ARG A 2 47.52 -17.58 25.83
C ARG A 2 47.15 -16.70 24.65
N VAL A 3 46.85 -17.31 23.51
CA VAL A 3 46.34 -16.61 22.34
C VAL A 3 44.83 -16.49 22.52
N ILE A 4 44.35 -15.27 22.74
CA ILE A 4 42.91 -14.98 22.87
C ILE A 4 42.46 -14.48 21.50
N THR A 5 41.90 -15.39 20.70
CA THR A 5 41.32 -15.04 19.40
C THR A 5 39.91 -14.51 19.61
N LYS A 6 39.67 -13.27 19.21
CA LYS A 6 38.35 -12.62 19.29
C LYS A 6 37.48 -13.20 18.17
N LEU A 7 36.48 -14.01 18.53
CA LEU A 7 35.44 -14.46 17.60
C LEU A 7 34.46 -13.30 17.40
N GLU A 8 34.46 -12.71 16.21
CA GLU A 8 33.43 -11.75 15.83
C GLU A 8 32.09 -12.48 15.68
N PRO A 9 30.99 -11.95 16.24
CA PRO A 9 29.69 -12.54 16.06
C PRO A 9 29.30 -12.47 14.58
N ILE A 10 29.09 -13.63 13.98
CA ILE A 10 28.61 -13.76 12.60
C ILE A 10 27.13 -13.41 12.62
N VAL A 11 26.80 -12.12 12.53
CA VAL A 11 25.40 -11.68 12.50
C VAL A 11 24.82 -12.07 11.13
N PRO A 12 23.79 -12.94 11.07
CA PRO A 12 23.21 -13.30 9.78
C PRO A 12 22.58 -12.04 9.15
N PRO A 13 22.71 -11.84 7.84
CA PRO A 13 22.08 -10.71 7.16
C PRO A 13 20.56 -10.85 7.27
N ILE A 14 19.91 -9.86 7.88
CA ILE A 14 18.46 -9.81 8.00
C ILE A 14 17.89 -9.62 6.58
N PRO A 15 17.05 -10.52 6.06
CA PRO A 15 16.47 -10.36 4.74
C PRO A 15 15.63 -9.08 4.70
N ARG A 16 15.92 -8.20 3.74
CA ARG A 16 15.18 -6.95 3.55
C ARG A 16 13.82 -7.27 2.95
N ARG A 17 12.76 -7.02 3.71
CA ARG A 17 11.38 -7.12 3.23
C ARG A 17 11.12 -6.06 2.16
N LYS A 18 10.32 -6.40 1.15
CA LYS A 18 9.87 -5.44 0.13
C LYS A 18 8.77 -4.57 0.73
N ARG A 19 8.95 -3.26 0.72
CA ARG A 19 7.90 -2.32 1.16
C ARG A 19 6.82 -2.23 0.07
N VAL A 20 5.59 -2.58 0.40
CA VAL A 20 4.46 -2.66 -0.55
C VAL A 20 3.30 -1.82 -0.04
N ALA A 21 2.74 -0.99 -0.92
CA ALA A 21 1.52 -0.24 -0.70
C ALA A 21 0.51 -0.55 -1.82
N ALA A 22 -0.78 -0.43 -1.52
CA ALA A 22 -1.84 -0.55 -2.53
C ALA A 22 -2.43 0.82 -2.87
N TYR A 23 -2.89 0.99 -4.11
CA TYR A 23 -3.62 2.16 -4.56
C TYR A 23 -5.00 1.73 -5.08
N ALA A 24 -6.05 2.29 -4.51
CA ALA A 24 -7.43 2.03 -4.89
C ALA A 24 -8.07 3.30 -5.44
N ARG A 25 -8.82 3.19 -6.53
CA ARG A 25 -9.61 4.30 -7.08
C ARG A 25 -10.96 3.77 -7.51
N VAL A 26 -11.99 4.58 -7.30
CA VAL A 26 -13.35 4.25 -7.68
C VAL A 26 -13.92 5.42 -8.46
N SER A 27 -14.52 5.15 -9.62
CA SER A 27 -15.15 6.16 -10.47
C SER A 27 -16.65 5.86 -10.56
N SER A 28 -17.48 6.69 -9.90
CA SER A 28 -18.97 6.80 -10.00
C SER A 28 -19.84 6.24 -8.86
N GLY A 29 -20.63 7.12 -8.21
CA GLY A 29 -21.85 6.77 -7.44
C GLY A 29 -21.73 6.63 -5.90
N LYS A 30 -21.95 7.74 -5.19
CA LYS A 30 -21.85 8.01 -3.73
C LYS A 30 -21.97 6.86 -2.72
N ASP A 31 -22.91 5.91 -2.83
CA ASP A 31 -23.17 4.93 -1.75
C ASP A 31 -22.64 3.51 -2.02
N ALA A 32 -22.77 2.99 -3.24
CA ALA A 32 -22.21 1.68 -3.61
C ALA A 32 -20.67 1.71 -3.67
N MET A 33 -20.09 2.90 -3.90
CA MET A 33 -18.65 3.11 -3.95
C MET A 33 -17.96 2.87 -2.61
N LEU A 34 -18.55 3.33 -1.49
CA LEU A 34 -17.92 3.21 -0.17
C LEU A 34 -17.72 1.75 0.24
N HIS A 35 -18.70 0.90 -0.07
CA HIS A 35 -18.59 -0.54 0.17
C HIS A 35 -17.57 -1.20 -0.78
N SER A 36 -17.50 -0.75 -2.03
CA SER A 36 -16.50 -1.26 -2.99
C SER A 36 -15.07 -0.82 -2.66
N LEU A 37 -14.88 0.37 -2.10
CA LEU A 37 -13.58 0.92 -1.73
C LEU A 37 -13.07 0.27 -0.44
N SER A 38 -13.92 0.16 0.59
CA SER A 38 -13.56 -0.51 1.83
C SER A 38 -13.22 -1.98 1.59
N ALA A 39 -13.95 -2.67 0.70
CA ALA A 39 -13.63 -4.03 0.28
C ALA A 39 -12.27 -4.11 -0.44
N GLN A 40 -11.96 -3.19 -1.36
CA GLN A 40 -10.65 -3.13 -2.02
C GLN A 40 -9.51 -2.88 -1.03
N VAL A 41 -9.68 -1.93 -0.11
CA VAL A 41 -8.68 -1.63 0.93
C VAL A 41 -8.43 -2.85 1.79
N SER A 42 -9.50 -3.51 2.25
CA SER A 42 -9.41 -4.69 3.11
C SER A 42 -8.72 -5.85 2.40
N TYR A 43 -9.13 -6.13 1.15
CA TYR A 43 -8.54 -7.20 0.34
C TYR A 43 -7.05 -7.00 0.13
N TYR A 44 -6.61 -5.82 -0.30
CA TYR A 44 -5.19 -5.57 -0.58
C TYR A 44 -4.35 -5.45 0.69
N SER A 45 -4.92 -4.90 1.77
CA SER A 45 -4.28 -4.92 3.09
C SER A 45 -3.99 -6.36 3.53
N ASP A 46 -5.00 -7.23 3.48
CA ASP A 46 -4.85 -8.64 3.83
C ASP A 46 -3.88 -9.38 2.90
N TYR A 47 -3.97 -9.11 1.59
CA TYR A 47 -3.07 -9.71 0.60
C TYR A 47 -1.61 -9.37 0.91
N ILE A 48 -1.31 -8.09 1.14
CA ILE A 48 0.05 -7.64 1.43
C ILE A 48 0.55 -8.24 2.76
N GLN A 49 -0.29 -8.27 3.78
CA GLN A 49 0.09 -8.79 5.10
C GLN A 49 0.28 -10.31 5.13
N ARG A 50 -0.37 -11.06 4.24
CA ARG A 50 -0.16 -12.52 4.10
C ARG A 50 1.18 -12.87 3.45
N HIS A 51 1.84 -11.93 2.78
CA HIS A 51 3.16 -12.13 2.21
C HIS A 51 4.25 -11.78 3.23
N GLY A 52 4.82 -12.79 3.91
CA GLY A 52 5.86 -12.59 4.94
C GLY A 52 7.17 -11.96 4.46
N GLU A 53 7.37 -11.91 3.14
CA GLU A 53 8.48 -11.23 2.47
C GLU A 53 8.23 -9.72 2.28
N TRP A 54 7.01 -9.24 2.58
CA TRP A 54 6.58 -7.87 2.37
C TRP A 54 6.40 -7.11 3.68
N GLU A 55 6.62 -5.81 3.62
CA GLU A 55 6.35 -4.86 4.68
C GLU A 55 5.19 -3.98 4.21
N TYR A 56 4.08 -4.02 4.95
CA TYR A 56 2.89 -3.24 4.64
C TYR A 56 3.16 -1.75 4.86
N ALA A 57 3.10 -0.96 3.80
CA ALA A 57 3.35 0.48 3.80
C ALA A 57 2.06 1.33 3.75
N GLY A 58 0.88 0.70 3.63
CA GLY A 58 -0.42 1.36 3.64
C GLY A 58 -1.24 1.16 2.36
N VAL A 59 -2.48 1.65 2.39
CA VAL A 59 -3.35 1.73 1.21
C VAL A 59 -3.73 3.20 0.98
N TYR A 60 -3.55 3.66 -0.25
CA TYR A 60 -3.91 5.00 -0.69
C TYR A 60 -5.17 4.92 -1.54
N ALA A 61 -6.12 5.83 -1.31
CA ALA A 61 -7.37 5.86 -2.05
C ALA A 61 -7.60 7.26 -2.66
N ASP A 62 -8.08 7.29 -3.89
CA ASP A 62 -8.56 8.52 -4.55
C ASP A 62 -10.08 8.40 -4.78
N GLU A 63 -10.82 9.27 -4.10
CA GLU A 63 -12.23 9.51 -4.36
C GLU A 63 -12.32 10.43 -5.58
N GLY A 64 -12.22 9.85 -6.77
CA GLY A 64 -12.27 10.62 -8.01
C GLY A 64 -13.55 11.46 -8.10
N ILE A 65 -13.45 12.74 -7.75
CA ILE A 65 -14.46 13.76 -8.07
C ILE A 65 -14.57 13.74 -9.59
N SER A 66 -15.72 13.30 -10.08
CA SER A 66 -15.91 12.93 -11.48
C SER A 66 -15.40 14.03 -12.43
N ALA A 67 -14.54 13.62 -13.38
CA ALA A 67 -14.16 14.42 -14.53
C ALA A 67 -15.30 14.53 -15.56
N THR A 68 -16.53 14.76 -15.10
CA THR A 68 -17.74 14.92 -15.92
C THR A 68 -18.30 16.33 -15.80
N SER A 69 -17.47 17.34 -15.54
CA SER A 69 -17.88 18.73 -15.71
C SER A 69 -17.33 19.29 -17.00
N THR A 70 -18.13 19.17 -18.06
CA THR A 70 -18.10 20.10 -19.20
C THR A 70 -18.94 21.35 -18.90
N ALA A 71 -19.43 21.52 -17.66
CA ALA A 71 -20.46 22.49 -17.29
C ALA A 71 -19.93 23.88 -16.85
N LYS A 72 -18.64 24.17 -17.03
CA LYS A 72 -18.07 25.52 -16.88
C LYS A 72 -17.24 25.91 -18.10
N ARG A 73 -17.91 26.08 -19.24
CA ARG A 73 -17.48 27.06 -20.26
C ARG A 73 -18.38 28.26 -20.11
N ASP A 74 -17.94 29.24 -19.32
CA ASP A 74 -18.30 30.64 -19.54
C ASP A 74 -17.88 30.99 -20.96
N GLY A 75 -18.85 31.07 -21.87
CA GLY A 75 -18.59 31.22 -23.30
C GLY A 75 -19.76 30.82 -24.20
N PHE A 76 -20.99 31.15 -23.78
CA PHE A 76 -22.11 31.52 -24.66
C PHE A 76 -22.93 32.61 -23.95
#